data_AF-A0A9X8VHU7-F1
#
_entry.id   AF-A0A9X8VHU7-F1
#
_cell.length_a   1.000
_cell.length_b   1.000
_cell.length_c   1.000
_cell.angle_alpha   90.00
_cell.angle_beta   90.00
_cell.angle_gamma   90.00
#
_symmetry.space_group_name_H-M   'P 1'
#
loop_
_entity.id
_entity.type
_entity.pdbx_description
1 polymer ?
#
loop_
_entity_poly.entity_id
_entity_poly.type
_entity_poly.pdbx_seq_one_letter_code
_entity_poly.pdbx_strand_id
1 'polypeptide(L)' 'QRKIPELNEYQCGTYHMHSLEEAQEIAKHILDNGVVVNHNDELALPKEKLQELHI' A
#
# COMPACT_ATOMS: atom_id res chain seq x y z
N GLN A 1 -20.55 5.51 0.56
CA GLN A 1 -19.90 4.27 1.05
C GLN A 1 -20.78 3.00 0.95
N ARG A 2 -22.12 3.07 0.84
CA ARG A 2 -23.04 1.90 0.78
C ARG A 2 -22.79 0.86 -0.32
N LYS A 3 -21.89 1.15 -1.27
CA LYS A 3 -21.51 0.23 -2.36
C LYS A 3 -20.26 -0.59 -2.04
N ILE A 4 -19.58 -0.30 -0.93
CA ILE A 4 -18.40 -1.05 -0.50
C ILE A 4 -18.90 -2.39 0.06
N PRO A 5 -18.49 -3.53 -0.53
CA PRO A 5 -18.85 -4.84 -0.01
C PRO A 5 -18.42 -4.98 1.45
N GLU A 6 -19.25 -5.65 2.26
CA GLU A 6 -18.92 -6.03 3.65
C GLU A 6 -18.68 -4.85 4.63
N LEU A 7 -18.91 -3.60 4.20
CA LEU A 7 -18.82 -2.42 5.09
C LEU A 7 -20.08 -2.33 5.97
N ASN A 8 -20.14 -3.22 6.96
CA ASN A 8 -21.17 -3.29 7.99
C ASN A 8 -20.64 -3.98 9.26
N GLU A 9 -21.39 -3.84 10.36
CA GLU A 9 -21.03 -4.36 11.69
C GLU A 9 -20.92 -5.89 11.78
N TYR A 10 -21.55 -6.63 10.85
CA TYR A 10 -21.59 -8.09 10.87
C TYR A 10 -20.41 -8.72 10.13
N GLN A 11 -19.77 -7.99 9.22
CA GLN A 11 -18.78 -8.53 8.29
C GLN A 11 -17.41 -7.84 8.33
N CYS A 12 -17.30 -6.67 8.95
CA CYS A 12 -16.04 -5.97 9.12
C CYS A 12 -15.76 -5.70 10.61
N GLY A 13 -14.59 -6.16 11.08
CA GLY A 13 -14.19 -6.05 12.49
C GLY A 13 -14.11 -4.61 13.01
N THR A 14 -13.83 -3.65 12.13
CA THR A 14 -13.77 -2.21 12.47
C THR A 14 -14.44 -1.37 11.37
N TYR A 15 -15.73 -1.59 11.13
CA TYR A 15 -16.47 -0.99 10.01
C TYR A 15 -16.58 0.55 10.02
N HIS A 16 -16.20 1.22 11.10
CA HIS A 16 -16.13 2.69 11.18
C HIS A 16 -14.85 3.28 10.56
N MET A 17 -13.78 2.50 10.41
CA MET A 17 -12.48 2.98 9.96
C MET A 17 -12.34 2.90 8.44
N HIS A 18 -13.33 3.45 7.71
CA HIS A 18 -13.35 3.45 6.26
C HIS A 18 -13.53 4.87 5.70
N SER A 19 -12.67 5.21 4.73
CA SER A 19 -12.77 6.43 3.92
C SER A 19 -12.76 6.07 2.44
N LEU A 20 -13.91 6.22 1.76
CA LEU A 20 -14.00 5.99 0.32
C LEU A 20 -13.23 7.03 -0.48
N GLU A 21 -13.19 8.26 0.01
CA GLU A 21 -12.47 9.37 -0.62
C GLU A 21 -10.97 9.09 -0.65
N GLU A 22 -10.37 8.78 0.50
CA GLU A 22 -8.95 8.42 0.58
C GLU A 22 -8.62 7.21 -0.30
N ALA A 23 -9.48 6.19 -0.32
CA ALA A 23 -9.29 5.03 -1.18
C ALA A 23 -9.29 5.40 -2.68
N GLN A 24 -10.16 6.33 -3.09
CA GLN A 24 -10.20 6.82 -4.48
C GLN A 24 -8.99 7.70 -4.81
N GLU A 25 -8.54 8.52 -3.87
CA GLU A 25 -7.32 9.34 -4.01
C GLU A 25 -6.08 8.47 -4.18
N ILE A 26 -5.92 7.41 -3.37
CA ILE A 26 -4.83 6.44 -3.50
C ILE A 26 -4.90 5.76 -4.87
N ALA A 27 -6.08 5.30 -5.30
CA ALA A 27 -6.24 4.67 -6.61
C ALA A 27 -5.87 5.63 -7.76
N LYS A 28 -6.33 6.88 -7.68
CA LYS A 28 -5.99 7.92 -8.65
C LYS A 28 -4.49 8.22 -8.66
N HIS A 29 -3.86 8.31 -7.50
CA HIS A 29 -2.41 8.52 -7.37
C HIS A 29 -1.62 7.43 -8.10
N ILE A 30 -2.01 6.16 -8.00
CA ILE A 30 -1.37 5.06 -8.73
C ILE A 30 -1.57 5.20 -10.25
N LEU A 31 -2.77 5.59 -10.70
CA LEU A 31 -3.03 5.81 -12.14
C LEU A 31 -2.20 6.99 -12.67
N ASP A 32 -2.08 8.07 -11.90
CA ASP A 32 -1.35 9.28 -12.29
C ASP A 32 0.17 9.05 -12.35
N ASN A 33 0.72 8.19 -11.48
CA ASN A 33 2.17 7.88 -11.42
C ASN A 33 2.57 6.64 -12.24
N GLY A 34 1.61 5.77 -12.57
CA GLY A 34 1.86 4.50 -13.23
C GLY A 34 2.40 3.42 -12.29
N VAL A 35 2.61 2.21 -12.85
CA VAL A 35 3.13 1.05 -12.12
C VAL A 35 4.38 0.54 -12.84
N VAL A 36 5.50 0.48 -12.12
CA VAL A 36 6.80 0.02 -12.64
C VAL A 36 7.21 -1.31 -12.01
N VAL A 37 8.12 -2.02 -12.68
CA VAL A 37 8.70 -3.27 -12.17
C VAL A 37 10.00 -2.95 -11.45
N ASN A 38 10.08 -3.32 -10.18
CA ASN A 38 11.31 -3.21 -9.41
C ASN A 38 12.24 -4.39 -9.74
N HIS A 39 13.52 -4.09 -10.01
CA HIS A 39 14.54 -5.10 -10.27
C HIS A 39 15.41 -5.30 -9.02
N ASN A 40 15.48 -6.53 -8.51
CA ASN A 40 16.26 -6.83 -7.30
C ASN A 40 17.74 -6.46 -7.44
N ASP A 41 18.33 -6.64 -8.63
CA ASP A 41 19.74 -6.34 -8.88
C ASP A 41 20.03 -4.83 -8.77
N GLU A 42 19.04 -3.97 -9.07
CA GLU A 42 19.16 -2.51 -8.94
C GLU A 42 18.93 -2.03 -7.50
N LEU A 43 18.15 -2.78 -6.72
CA LEU A 43 17.79 -2.45 -5.34
C LEU A 43 18.64 -3.18 -4.29
N ALA A 44 19.52 -4.08 -4.73
CA ALA A 44 20.39 -4.85 -3.84
C ALA A 44 21.28 -3.91 -3.02
N LEU A 45 21.20 -4.02 -1.70
CA LEU A 45 22.05 -3.24 -0.82
C LEU A 45 23.52 -3.68 -0.97
N PRO A 46 24.47 -2.73 -1.10
CA PRO A 46 25.90 -3.05 -1.11
C PRO A 46 26.33 -3.79 0.16
N LYS A 47 27.37 -4.62 0.04
CA LYS A 47 27.88 -5.43 1.17
C LYS A 47 28.31 -4.57 2.34
N GLU A 48 28.90 -3.42 2.05
CA GLU A 48 29.35 -2.44 3.03
C GLU A 48 28.16 -1.92 3.82
N LYS A 49 27.05 -1.60 3.14
CA LYS A 49 25.83 -1.12 3.80
C LYS A 49 25.17 -2.20 4.65
N LEU A 50 25.22 -3.45 4.19
CA LEU A 50 24.72 -4.60 4.96
C LEU A 50 25.56 -4.86 6.21
N GLN A 51 26.87 -4.62 6.17
CA GLN A 51 27.76 -4.74 7.32
C GLN A 51 27.52 -3.63 8.35
N GLU A 52 27.31 -2.39 7.91
CA GLU A 52 26.95 -1.27 8.80
C GLU A 52 25.65 -1.52 9.58
N LEU A 53 24.67 -2.18 8.93
CA LEU A 53 23.36 -2.47 9.51
C LEU A 53 23.31 -3.79 10.29
N HIS A 54 24.29 -4.67 10.09
CA HIS A 54 24.45 -5.86 10.92
C HIS A 54 25.04 -5.47 12.26
N ILE A 55 24.20 -5.54 13.30
CA ILE A 55 24.60 -5.46 14.72
C ILE A 55 25.22 -6.80 15.12
#